data_AF-A0A5N7ZDX2-F1
#
_entry.id   AF-A0A5N7ZDX2-F1
#
_cell.length_a   1.000
_cell.length_b   1.000
_cell.length_c   1.000
_cell.angle_alpha   90.00
_cell.angle_beta   90.00
_cell.angle_gamma   90.00
#
_symmetry.space_group_name_H-M   'P 1'
#
loop_
_entity.id
_entity.type
_entity.pdbx_description
1 polymer ?
#
loop_
_entity_poly.entity_id
_entity_poly.type
_entity_poly.pdbx_seq_one_letter_code
_entity_poly.pdbx_strand_id
1 'polypeptide(L)'
;MKRKRIVLILIVLVLLGFAGYSYLYKGHRDIASEKESYLVTANSIFDEFKVDEAKANQKYLDKTIEVYGKISSVDLEANSVIIDEKLFA
;
A
#
# COMPACT_ATOMS: atom_id res chain seq x y z
N MET A 1 25.14 25.41 37.72
CA MET A 1 24.34 25.71 36.51
C MET A 1 24.79 24.95 35.26
N LYS A 2 26.09 24.80 34.99
CA LYS A 2 26.61 24.09 33.78
C LYS A 2 26.21 22.61 33.69
N ARG A 3 26.27 21.84 34.79
CA ARG A 3 25.78 20.43 34.82
C ARG A 3 24.30 20.30 34.47
N LYS A 4 23.44 21.21 34.95
CA LYS A 4 22.00 21.22 34.62
C LYS A 4 21.76 21.50 33.13
N ARG A 5 22.55 22.38 32.50
CA ARG A 5 22.52 22.61 31.04
C ARG A 5 22.96 21.39 30.23
N ILE A 6 24.02 20.69 30.67
CA ILE A 6 24.50 19.47 29.99
C ILE A 6 23.44 18.36 30.04
N VAL A 7 22.81 18.16 31.21
CA VAL A 7 21.72 17.19 31.35
C VAL A 7 20.54 17.56 30.45
N LEU A 8 20.17 18.84 30.37
CA LEU A 8 19.12 19.30 29.47
C LEU A 8 19.45 19.00 27.99
N ILE A 9 20.68 19.25 27.55
CA ILE A 9 21.12 18.99 26.18
C ILE A 9 21.06 17.48 25.86
N LEU A 10 21.50 16.62 26.79
CA LEU A 10 21.41 15.17 26.62
C LEU A 10 19.96 14.69 26.50
N ILE A 11 19.05 15.22 27.32
CA ILE A 11 17.62 14.88 27.25
C ILE A 11 17.06 15.28 25.88
N VAL A 12 17.38 16.49 25.41
CA VAL A 12 16.93 16.95 24.08
C VAL A 12 17.48 16.04 22.97
N LEU A 13 18.76 15.65 23.05
CA LEU A 13 19.37 14.72 22.09
C LEU A 13 18.67 13.36 22.06
N VAL A 14 18.34 12.79 23.22
CA VAL A 14 17.61 11.51 23.31
C VAL A 14 16.20 11.65 22.74
N LEU A 15 15.49 12.73 23.07
CA LEU A 15 14.15 12.97 22.53
C LEU A 15 14.16 13.14 21.01
N LEU A 16 15.13 13.89 20.47
CA LEU A 16 15.30 14.05 19.02
C LEU A 16 15.69 12.73 18.35
N GLY A 17 16.58 11.94 18.97
CA GLY A 17 16.95 10.62 18.48
C GLY A 17 15.76 9.66 18.43
N PHE A 18 14.94 9.64 19.49
CA PHE A 18 13.73 8.83 19.55
C PHE A 18 12.68 9.28 18.53
N ALA A 19 12.43 10.59 18.42
CA ALA A 19 11.50 11.14 17.44
C ALA A 19 11.95 10.84 16.00
N GLY A 20 13.24 11.01 15.72
CA GLY A 20 13.83 10.68 14.42
C GLY A 20 13.71 9.19 14.09
N TYR A 21 14.03 8.32 15.06
CA TYR A 21 13.87 6.87 14.90
C TYR A 21 12.42 6.49 14.61
N SER A 22 11.46 6.98 15.41
CA SER A 22 10.04 6.68 15.23
C SER A 22 9.45 7.26 13.94
N TYR A 23 9.98 8.38 13.44
CA TYR A 23 9.54 8.97 12.17
C TYR A 23 10.06 8.19 10.96
N LEU A 24 11.31 7.73 11.01
CA LEU A 24 11.94 6.95 9.94
C LEU A 24 11.43 5.50 9.90
N TYR A 25 11.24 4.89 11.07
CA TYR A 25 10.75 3.52 11.22
C TYR A 25 9.27 3.53 11.60
N LYS A 26 8.43 3.91 10.65
CA LYS A 26 6.98 3.69 10.77
C LYS A 26 6.66 2.21 10.56
N GLY A 27 5.58 1.75 11.18
CA GLY A 27 5.06 0.40 10.94
C GLY A 27 4.75 0.19 9.46
N HIS A 28 4.94 -1.04 8.98
CA HIS A 28 4.56 -1.41 7.63
C HIS A 28 3.04 -1.42 7.52
N ARG A 29 2.54 -1.01 6.35
CA ARG A 29 1.12 -1.11 6.00
C ARG A 29 0.72 -2.59 5.97
N ASP A 30 -0.29 -2.94 6.77
CA ASP A 30 -0.83 -4.29 6.78
C ASP A 30 -2.03 -4.39 5.83
N ILE A 31 -1.75 -4.74 4.57
CA ILE A 31 -2.76 -4.85 3.51
C ILE A 31 -3.82 -5.91 3.87
N ALA A 32 -3.45 -6.94 4.64
CA ALA A 32 -4.35 -8.05 4.96
C ALA A 32 -5.47 -7.66 5.93
N SER A 33 -5.28 -6.59 6.73
CA SER A 33 -6.31 -6.06 7.64
C SER A 33 -7.02 -4.82 7.10
N GLU A 34 -6.63 -4.32 5.93
CA GLU A 34 -7.29 -3.20 5.29
C GLU A 34 -8.64 -3.61 4.69
N LYS A 35 -9.64 -2.74 4.87
CA LYS A 35 -10.89 -2.85 4.15
C LYS A 35 -10.70 -2.45 2.69
N GLU A 36 -11.37 -3.14 1.77
CA GLU A 36 -11.41 -2.80 0.36
C GLU A 36 -11.95 -1.37 0.15
N SER A 37 -11.22 -0.60 -0.65
CA SER A 37 -11.65 0.72 -1.10
C SER A 37 -12.71 0.63 -2.19
N TYR A 38 -12.65 -0.44 -3.00
CA TYR A 38 -13.57 -0.70 -4.10
C TYR A 38 -13.78 -2.20 -4.28
N LEU A 39 -15.02 -2.55 -4.61
CA LEU A 39 -15.42 -3.85 -5.10
C LEU A 39 -15.74 -3.72 -6.59
N VAL A 40 -14.98 -4.38 -7.45
CA VAL A 40 -15.00 -4.19 -8.90
C VAL A 40 -14.85 -5.51 -9.65
N THR A 41 -15.12 -5.50 -10.96
CA THR A 41 -14.84 -6.67 -11.83
C THR A 41 -13.57 -6.45 -12.65
N ALA A 42 -12.89 -7.53 -13.04
CA ALA A 42 -11.71 -7.44 -13.91
C ALA A 42 -12.02 -6.71 -15.24
N ASN A 43 -13.21 -6.95 -15.80
CA ASN A 43 -13.71 -6.22 -16.96
C ASN A 43 -13.82 -4.71 -16.73
N SER A 44 -14.38 -4.29 -15.60
CA SER A 44 -14.53 -2.85 -15.29
C SER A 44 -13.19 -2.14 -15.13
N ILE A 45 -12.21 -2.80 -14.50
CA ILE A 45 -10.84 -2.27 -14.38
C ILE A 45 -10.26 -2.08 -15.78
N PHE A 46 -10.31 -3.11 -16.61
CA PHE A 46 -9.79 -3.07 -17.98
C PHE A 46 -10.42 -1.94 -18.81
N ASP A 47 -11.74 -1.80 -18.77
CA ASP A 47 -12.45 -0.77 -19.53
C ASP A 47 -12.12 0.63 -19.02
N GLU A 48 -12.01 0.83 -17.70
CA GLU A 48 -11.63 2.14 -17.13
C GLU A 48 -10.19 2.54 -17.49
N PHE A 49 -9.24 1.60 -17.43
CA PHE A 49 -7.86 1.86 -17.86
C PHE A 49 -7.74 2.11 -19.36
N LYS A 50 -8.58 1.45 -20.19
CA LYS A 50 -8.64 1.68 -21.63
C LYS A 50 -9.20 3.06 -22.00
N VAL A 51 -10.14 3.57 -21.21
CA VAL A 51 -10.79 4.87 -21.44
C VAL A 51 -9.92 6.02 -20.94
N ASP A 52 -9.42 5.93 -19.70
CA ASP A 52 -8.62 6.99 -19.07
C ASP A 52 -7.74 6.40 -17.96
N GLU A 53 -6.48 6.12 -18.31
CA GLU A 53 -5.48 5.60 -17.39
C GLU A 53 -5.24 6.52 -16.18
N ALA A 54 -5.23 7.85 -16.37
CA ALA A 54 -4.95 8.79 -15.29
C ALA A 54 -6.07 8.77 -14.25
N LYS A 55 -7.32 8.68 -14.70
CA LYS A 55 -8.50 8.55 -13.83
C LYS A 55 -8.55 7.18 -13.16
N ALA A 56 -8.23 6.11 -13.88
CA ALA A 56 -8.16 4.77 -13.31
C ALA A 56 -7.07 4.66 -12.23
N ASN A 57 -5.89 5.24 -12.47
CA ASN A 57 -4.82 5.32 -11.46
C ASN A 57 -5.26 6.11 -10.22
N GLN A 58 -5.90 7.26 -10.37
CA GLN A 58 -6.47 7.98 -9.21
C GLN A 58 -7.48 7.14 -8.43
N LYS A 59 -8.19 6.24 -9.12
CA LYS A 59 -9.19 5.36 -8.50
C LYS A 59 -8.57 4.13 -7.85
N TYR A 60 -7.55 3.47 -8.41
CA TYR A 60 -7.09 2.16 -7.96
C TYR A 60 -5.67 2.11 -7.42
N LEU A 61 -4.79 3.04 -7.81
CA LEU A 61 -3.39 3.01 -7.39
C LEU A 61 -3.27 3.16 -5.88
N ASP A 62 -2.35 2.38 -5.29
CA ASP A 62 -2.08 2.31 -3.85
C ASP A 62 -3.28 1.94 -2.96
N LYS A 63 -4.37 1.43 -3.52
CA LYS A 63 -5.57 1.05 -2.78
C LYS A 63 -5.78 -0.46 -2.78
N THR A 64 -6.22 -0.96 -1.62
CA THR A 64 -6.71 -2.33 -1.49
C THR A 64 -8.06 -2.43 -2.19
N ILE A 65 -8.19 -3.33 -3.16
CA ILE A 65 -9.42 -3.54 -3.94
C ILE A 65 -9.78 -5.02 -3.97
N GLU A 66 -11.08 -5.29 -4.07
CA GLU A 66 -11.61 -6.64 -4.24
C GLU A 66 -12.09 -6.81 -5.69
N VAL A 67 -11.55 -7.83 -6.36
CA VAL A 67 -11.79 -8.07 -7.79
C VAL A 67 -12.57 -9.36 -7.98
N TYR A 68 -13.71 -9.25 -8.67
CA TYR A 68 -14.55 -10.37 -9.08
C TYR A 68 -14.37 -10.67 -10.56
N GLY A 69 -14.34 -11.96 -10.90
CA GLY A 69 -14.31 -12.42 -12.29
C GLY A 69 -14.13 -13.92 -12.37
N LYS A 70 -14.15 -14.46 -13.59
CA LYS A 70 -13.92 -15.88 -13.83
C LYS A 70 -12.42 -16.15 -13.99
N ILE A 71 -11.91 -17.19 -13.33
CA ILE A 71 -10.54 -17.67 -13.59
C ILE A 71 -10.48 -18.25 -15.01
N SER A 72 -9.69 -17.61 -15.86
CA SER A 72 -9.44 -18.01 -17.25
C SER A 72 -8.20 -18.90 -17.38
N SER A 73 -7.18 -18.69 -16.54
CA SER A 73 -5.96 -19.50 -16.52
C SER A 73 -5.35 -19.56 -15.11
N VAL A 74 -4.61 -20.64 -14.83
CA VAL A 74 -3.85 -20.85 -13.59
C VAL A 74 -2.45 -21.29 -13.97
N ASP A 75 -1.44 -20.60 -13.45
CA ASP A 75 -0.03 -20.98 -13.55
C ASP A 75 0.49 -21.33 -12.15
N LEU A 76 0.75 -22.61 -11.92
CA LEU A 76 1.22 -23.12 -10.64
C LEU A 76 2.73 -22.92 -10.43
N GLU A 77 3.52 -22.80 -11.50
CA GLU A 77 4.94 -22.51 -11.38
C GLU A 77 5.16 -21.06 -10.97
N ALA A 78 4.36 -20.15 -11.53
CA ALA A 78 4.38 -18.72 -11.21
C ALA A 78 3.50 -18.34 -10.00
N ASN A 79 2.70 -19.26 -9.45
CA ASN A 79 1.68 -18.98 -8.44
C ASN A 79 0.74 -17.81 -8.83
N SER A 80 0.27 -17.81 -10.07
CA SER A 80 -0.54 -16.72 -10.62
C SER A 80 -1.82 -17.22 -11.28
N VAL A 81 -2.79 -16.32 -11.42
CA VAL A 81 -4.05 -16.56 -12.12
C VAL A 81 -4.37 -15.42 -13.10
N ILE A 82 -5.05 -15.77 -14.18
CA ILE A 82 -5.62 -14.79 -15.11
C ILE A 82 -7.13 -14.77 -14.92
N ILE A 83 -7.69 -13.59 -14.72
CA ILE A 83 -9.13 -13.34 -14.49
C ILE A 83 -9.72 -12.65 -15.72
N ASP A 84 -10.82 -13.20 -16.23
CA ASP A 84 -11.56 -12.72 -17.41
C ASP A 84 -10.67 -12.42 -18.63
N GLU A 85 -9.59 -13.20 -18.81
CA GLU A 85 -8.57 -13.04 -19.89
C GLU A 85 -7.85 -11.67 -19.90
N LYS A 86 -8.03 -10.86 -18.85
CA LYS A 86 -7.64 -9.44 -18.85
C LYS A 86 -6.74 -9.05 -17.68
N LEU A 87 -6.96 -9.62 -16.49
CA LEU A 87 -6.26 -9.24 -15.27
C LEU A 87 -5.36 -10.37 -14.79
N PHE A 88 -4.07 -10.07 -14.62
CA PHE A 88 -3.08 -10.97 -14.03
C PHE A 88 -2.98 -10.70 -12.52
N ALA A 89 -3.06 -11.74 -11.70
CA ALA A 89 -2.99 -11.69 -10.24
C ALA A 89 -2.06 -12.75 -9.68
#